data_AF-A0A2E4K989-F1
#
_entry.id   AF-A0A2E4K989-F1
#
_cell.length_a   1.000
_cell.length_b   1.000
_cell.length_c   1.000
_cell.angle_alpha   90.00
_cell.angle_beta   90.00
_cell.angle_gamma   90.00
#
_symmetry.space_group_name_H-M   'P 1'
#
loop_
_entity.id
_entity.type
_entity.pdbx_description
1 polymer ?
#
loop_
_entity_poly.entity_id
_entity_poly.type
_entity_poly.pdbx_seq_one_letter_code
_entity_poly.pdbx_strand_id
1 'polypeptide(L)'
;MEELENNNHGEAWKGGDRPFKSSYGKLMMWFFLITDALTFSAFLVSYGFFRYTAVEPVTEKSLWPVPEEVFSHFPFLTGEHPLLFVALMTFILIMSSVTMVLAVNYGHKMQKKKVVLWLSLTIIGGATFLGSQAWEWGHFIHGDKGAIQLNRNLEVVHIAKEDVIDGKDTMVLSSVYELMNADKYGHHDFSIDTVLNQLRERPSFGIRLANKDYKSNLETFEYFETSEPLEIILGAGLKKNEYGTQDFGDCFFFITGFHGFHVFSGVIILIVILINVIKGTYQRRGHYEMVEKVGLYWHFVDLVWVFVFTFFYLV
;
A
#
# COMPACT_ATOMS: atom_id res chain seq x y z
N MET A 1 45.16 -13.22 64.26
CA MET A 1 44.72 -13.23 62.86
C MET A 1 43.33 -13.83 62.89
N GLU A 2 42.31 -12.97 62.92
CA GLU A 2 40.91 -13.35 62.93
C GLU A 2 40.35 -12.86 61.60
N GLU A 3 39.88 -13.81 60.80
CA GLU A 3 39.47 -13.65 59.41
C GLU A 3 38.06 -13.05 59.38
N LEU A 4 37.90 -11.87 58.79
CA LEU A 4 36.61 -11.22 58.59
C LEU A 4 35.89 -11.87 57.40
N GLU A 5 34.99 -12.82 57.65
CA GLU A 5 34.02 -13.26 56.64
C GLU A 5 32.98 -12.16 56.39
N ASN A 6 33.14 -11.47 55.26
CA ASN A 6 32.18 -10.53 54.71
C ASN A 6 31.07 -11.27 53.96
N ASN A 7 30.08 -11.79 54.69
CA ASN A 7 28.87 -12.38 54.10
C ASN A 7 27.79 -11.31 53.87
N ASN A 8 28.05 -10.37 52.96
CA ASN A 8 27.02 -9.45 52.46
C ASN A 8 26.36 -10.03 51.20
N HIS A 9 25.64 -11.15 51.38
CA HIS A 9 24.66 -11.58 50.39
C HIS A 9 23.35 -10.86 50.70
N GLY A 10 23.04 -9.83 49.90
CA GLY A 10 21.75 -9.15 49.94
C GLY A 10 20.61 -10.18 49.91
N GLU A 11 19.55 -9.91 50.69
CA GLU A 11 18.45 -10.85 50.91
C GLU A 11 17.93 -11.42 49.58
N ALA A 12 17.97 -12.76 49.46
CA ALA A 12 17.35 -13.46 48.34
C ALA A 12 15.86 -13.08 48.26
N TRP A 13 15.40 -12.78 47.04
CA TRP A 13 14.05 -12.34 46.68
C TRP A 13 12.96 -12.88 47.64
N LYS A 14 12.38 -12.00 48.46
CA LYS A 14 11.35 -12.35 49.47
C LYS A 14 9.96 -12.68 48.92
N GLY A 15 9.79 -12.75 47.60
CA GLY A 15 8.48 -12.87 46.95
C GLY A 15 7.62 -11.62 47.15
N GLY A 16 6.90 -11.20 46.12
CA GLY A 16 5.99 -10.03 46.17
C GLY A 16 6.24 -9.01 45.07
N ASP A 17 7.48 -8.92 44.58
CA ASP A 17 7.76 -8.24 43.32
C ASP A 17 7.17 -9.07 42.19
N ARG A 18 6.10 -8.56 41.58
CA ARG A 18 5.59 -9.10 40.32
C ARG A 18 6.69 -8.88 39.29
N PRO A 19 7.37 -9.93 38.79
CA PRO A 19 8.55 -9.78 37.92
C PRO A 19 8.23 -8.99 36.65
N PHE A 20 6.96 -8.96 36.26
CA PHE A 20 6.42 -8.06 35.26
C PHE A 20 5.30 -7.22 35.88
N LYS A 21 5.55 -5.93 36.13
CA LYS A 21 4.52 -4.95 36.57
C LYS A 21 3.57 -4.55 35.43
N SER A 22 3.27 -5.47 34.51
CA SER A 22 2.40 -5.25 33.36
C SER A 22 0.97 -5.69 33.67
N SER A 23 -0.01 -4.91 33.23
CA SER A 23 -1.43 -5.24 33.32
C SER A 23 -1.77 -6.38 32.37
N TYR A 24 -2.64 -7.30 32.77
CA TYR A 24 -3.12 -8.41 31.92
C TYR A 24 -3.61 -7.91 30.55
N GLY A 25 -4.31 -6.77 30.53
CA GLY A 25 -4.78 -6.19 29.27
C GLY A 25 -3.66 -5.67 28.36
N LYS A 26 -2.52 -5.24 28.91
CA LYS A 26 -1.35 -4.86 28.11
C LYS A 26 -0.64 -6.10 27.55
N LEU A 27 -0.54 -7.15 28.37
CA LEU A 27 0.05 -8.42 27.96
C LEU A 27 -0.74 -9.07 26.80
N MET A 28 -2.06 -9.12 26.90
CA MET A 28 -2.90 -9.66 25.83
C MET A 28 -2.88 -8.81 24.56
N MET A 29 -2.74 -7.49 24.70
CA MET A 29 -2.50 -6.62 23.54
C MET A 29 -1.22 -7.05 22.82
N TRP A 30 -0.10 -7.26 23.53
CA TRP A 30 1.14 -7.72 22.90
C TRP A 30 1.02 -9.07 22.20
N PHE A 31 0.32 -10.05 22.79
CA PHE A 31 0.08 -11.33 22.11
C PHE A 31 -0.73 -11.16 20.84
N PHE A 32 -1.80 -10.36 20.88
CA PHE A 32 -2.61 -10.03 19.72
C PHE A 32 -1.79 -9.33 18.61
N LEU A 33 -0.92 -8.39 18.98
CA LEU A 33 -0.03 -7.70 18.03
C LEU A 33 0.98 -8.67 17.39
N ILE A 34 1.51 -9.62 18.15
CA ILE A 34 2.43 -10.63 17.61
C ILE A 34 1.72 -11.52 16.59
N THR A 35 0.47 -11.93 16.84
CA THR A 35 -0.28 -12.75 15.88
C THR A 35 -0.57 -12.01 14.58
N ASP A 36 -0.89 -10.71 14.66
CA ASP A 36 -1.08 -9.87 13.47
C ASP A 36 0.26 -9.69 12.74
N ALA A 37 1.36 -9.47 13.47
CA ALA A 37 2.70 -9.32 12.88
C ALA A 37 3.11 -10.56 12.07
N LEU A 38 2.86 -11.76 12.61
CA LEU A 38 3.13 -13.02 11.91
C LEU A 38 2.26 -13.18 10.66
N THR A 39 0.99 -12.77 10.73
CA THR A 39 0.06 -12.81 9.60
C THR A 39 0.54 -11.90 8.45
N PHE A 40 0.89 -10.64 8.75
CA PHE A 40 1.47 -9.73 7.75
C PHE A 40 2.82 -10.22 7.22
N SER A 41 3.65 -10.83 8.07
CA SER A 41 4.94 -11.39 7.64
C SER A 41 4.73 -12.52 6.63
N ALA A 42 3.76 -13.41 6.85
CA ALA A 42 3.42 -14.47 5.90
C ALA A 42 2.97 -13.90 4.55
N PHE A 43 2.16 -12.83 4.56
CA PHE A 43 1.73 -12.16 3.33
C PHE A 43 2.88 -11.52 2.57
N LEU A 44 3.79 -10.82 3.27
CA LEU A 44 4.96 -10.20 2.64
C LEU A 44 5.96 -11.23 2.09
N VAL A 45 6.14 -12.36 2.77
CA VAL A 45 6.94 -13.49 2.25
C VAL A 45 6.29 -14.07 1.00
N SER A 46 4.98 -14.26 1.00
CA SER A 46 4.25 -14.73 -0.18
C SER A 46 4.38 -13.76 -1.36
N TYR A 47 4.24 -12.46 -1.12
CA TYR A 47 4.47 -11.41 -2.12
C TYR A 47 5.90 -11.48 -2.69
N GLY A 48 6.91 -11.59 -1.81
CA GLY A 48 8.31 -11.71 -2.21
C GLY A 48 8.56 -12.96 -3.07
N PHE A 49 7.89 -14.07 -2.75
CA PHE A 49 7.96 -15.30 -3.54
C PHE A 49 7.35 -15.10 -4.94
N PHE A 50 6.12 -14.58 -5.04
CA PHE A 50 5.47 -14.33 -6.34
C PHE A 50 6.28 -13.38 -7.21
N ARG A 51 6.83 -12.32 -6.60
CA ARG A 51 7.71 -11.38 -7.30
C ARG A 51 8.99 -12.03 -7.81
N TYR A 52 9.60 -12.91 -7.01
CA TYR A 52 10.78 -13.66 -7.44
C TYR A 52 10.49 -14.63 -8.58
N THR A 53 9.33 -15.29 -8.56
CA THR A 53 8.91 -16.22 -9.61
C THR A 53 8.42 -15.53 -10.89
N ALA A 54 8.10 -14.24 -10.83
CA ALA A 54 7.67 -13.45 -11.98
C ALA A 54 8.82 -13.02 -12.92
N VAL A 55 10.03 -13.53 -12.68
CA VAL A 55 11.19 -13.37 -13.57
C VAL A 55 11.24 -14.57 -14.52
N GLU A 56 11.13 -14.32 -15.82
CA GLU A 56 11.17 -15.38 -16.83
C GLU A 56 12.59 -16.02 -16.90
N PRO A 57 12.75 -17.34 -16.72
CA PRO A 57 14.08 -17.97 -16.56
C PRO A 57 15.00 -17.89 -17.79
N VAL A 58 14.43 -17.69 -18.98
CA VAL A 58 15.16 -17.75 -20.27
C VAL A 58 15.54 -16.35 -20.77
N THR A 59 14.71 -15.35 -20.50
CA THR A 59 14.90 -13.99 -21.00
C THR A 59 15.33 -13.01 -19.90
N GLU A 60 15.37 -13.46 -18.63
CA GLU A 60 15.59 -12.66 -17.42
C GLU A 60 14.65 -11.45 -17.30
N LYS A 61 13.54 -11.44 -18.04
CA LYS A 61 12.56 -10.35 -18.02
C LYS A 61 11.70 -10.43 -16.77
N SER A 62 11.66 -9.33 -16.02
CA SER A 62 10.69 -9.14 -14.95
C SER A 62 9.33 -8.76 -15.52
N LEU A 63 8.33 -9.60 -15.31
CA LEU A 63 6.92 -9.28 -15.61
C LEU A 63 6.26 -8.46 -14.49
N TRP A 64 6.99 -8.22 -13.40
CA TRP A 64 6.50 -7.46 -12.26
C TRP A 64 6.46 -5.95 -12.57
N PRO A 65 5.38 -5.24 -12.21
CA PRO A 65 5.29 -3.80 -12.42
C PRO A 65 6.39 -3.01 -11.72
N VAL A 66 6.73 -1.86 -12.29
CA VAL A 66 7.58 -0.87 -11.62
C VAL A 66 6.71 0.14 -10.86
N PRO A 67 6.90 0.30 -9.54
CA PRO A 67 6.01 1.13 -8.72
C PRO A 67 5.87 2.59 -9.17
N GLU A 68 6.95 3.19 -9.69
CA GLU A 68 6.95 4.58 -10.15
C GLU A 68 5.94 4.87 -11.26
N GLU A 69 5.63 3.88 -12.08
CA GLU A 69 4.70 4.01 -13.21
C GLU A 69 3.27 3.70 -12.81
N VAL A 70 3.11 2.71 -11.94
CA VAL A 70 1.84 2.28 -11.37
C VAL A 70 1.25 3.39 -10.49
N PHE A 71 2.07 3.96 -9.61
CA PHE A 71 1.65 4.94 -8.60
C PHE A 71 2.09 6.36 -8.95
N SER A 72 1.60 6.89 -10.07
CA SER A 72 1.96 8.22 -10.57
C SER A 72 0.86 9.28 -10.37
N HIS A 73 -0.32 8.88 -9.89
CA HIS A 73 -1.49 9.73 -9.84
C HIS A 73 -1.58 10.51 -8.53
N PHE A 74 -1.91 11.81 -8.63
CA PHE A 74 -2.14 12.67 -7.48
C PHE A 74 -3.50 13.37 -7.61
N PRO A 75 -4.36 13.35 -6.58
CA PRO A 75 -5.68 13.94 -6.66
C PRO A 75 -5.59 15.45 -6.90
N PHE A 76 -6.33 15.94 -7.90
CA PHE A 76 -6.41 17.35 -8.28
C PHE A 76 -5.14 17.96 -8.89
N LEU A 77 -4.08 17.17 -9.12
CA LEU A 77 -2.89 17.60 -9.87
C LEU A 77 -2.87 16.91 -11.22
N THR A 78 -2.70 17.70 -12.28
CA THR A 78 -2.52 17.19 -13.64
C THR A 78 -1.06 16.87 -13.89
N GLY A 79 -0.77 15.64 -14.32
CA GLY A 79 0.59 15.18 -14.62
C GLY A 79 0.92 13.89 -13.92
N GLU A 80 2.02 13.26 -14.33
CA GLU A 80 2.55 12.08 -13.67
C GLU A 80 3.51 12.52 -12.54
N HIS A 81 3.17 12.17 -11.31
CA HIS A 81 3.93 12.45 -10.10
C HIS A 81 4.28 11.14 -9.39
N PRO A 82 5.37 10.47 -9.82
CA PRO A 82 5.76 9.17 -9.28
C PRO A 82 5.85 9.18 -7.75
N LEU A 83 5.11 8.26 -7.11
CA LEU A 83 5.13 7.97 -5.67
C LEU A 83 4.72 9.13 -4.75
N LEU A 84 4.40 10.31 -5.28
CA LEU A 84 4.24 11.53 -4.46
C LEU A 84 2.99 11.44 -3.57
N PHE A 85 1.86 10.98 -4.13
CA PHE A 85 0.63 10.84 -3.37
C PHE A 85 0.76 9.80 -2.26
N VAL A 86 1.41 8.68 -2.59
CA VAL A 86 1.71 7.59 -1.67
C VAL A 86 2.62 8.06 -0.52
N ALA A 87 3.67 8.83 -0.85
CA ALA A 87 4.56 9.41 0.14
C ALA A 87 3.82 10.37 1.09
N LEU A 88 2.90 11.19 0.55
CA LEU A 88 2.07 12.09 1.34
C LEU A 88 1.14 11.34 2.31
N MET A 89 0.45 10.29 1.86
CA MET A 89 -0.43 9.52 2.74
C MET A 89 0.35 8.78 3.85
N THR A 90 1.51 8.22 3.52
CA THR A 90 2.41 7.61 4.51
C THR A 90 2.91 8.65 5.52
N PHE A 91 3.28 9.85 5.08
CA PHE A 91 3.64 10.94 5.97
C PHE A 91 2.49 11.31 6.92
N ILE A 92 1.26 11.40 6.42
CA ILE A 92 0.06 11.67 7.24
C ILE A 92 -0.13 10.59 8.31
N LEU A 93 0.06 9.32 7.96
CA LEU A 93 -0.11 8.20 8.90
C LEU A 93 0.97 8.22 10.00
N ILE A 94 2.25 8.42 9.63
CA ILE A 94 3.35 8.54 10.60
C ILE A 94 3.13 9.73 11.53
N MET A 95 2.70 10.88 10.99
CA MET A 95 2.36 12.05 11.81
C MET A 95 1.18 11.78 12.73
N SER A 96 0.18 10.99 12.30
CA SER A 96 -0.92 10.55 13.15
C SER A 96 -0.41 9.75 14.36
N SER A 97 0.61 8.90 14.16
CA SER A 97 1.31 8.17 15.22
C SER A 97 1.91 9.13 16.25
N VAL A 98 2.61 10.17 15.82
CA VAL A 98 3.16 11.20 16.72
C VAL A 98 2.05 11.86 17.55
N THR A 99 0.92 12.19 16.93
CA THR A 99 -0.22 12.75 17.68
C THR A 99 -0.80 11.78 18.71
N MET A 100 -0.79 10.48 18.42
CA MET A 100 -1.25 9.46 19.36
C MET A 100 -0.33 9.34 20.59
N VAL A 101 1.00 9.39 20.40
CA VAL A 101 1.96 9.43 21.52
C VAL A 101 1.68 10.61 22.44
N LEU A 102 1.40 11.79 21.87
CA LEU A 102 1.05 12.98 22.63
C LEU A 102 -0.26 12.80 23.39
N ALA A 103 -1.28 12.18 22.78
CA ALA A 103 -2.54 11.86 23.44
C ALA A 103 -2.33 10.96 24.67
N VAL A 104 -1.49 9.92 24.55
CA VAL A 104 -1.14 9.01 25.67
C VAL A 104 -0.39 9.76 26.77
N ASN A 105 0.62 10.57 26.43
CA ASN A 105 1.39 11.37 27.39
C ASN A 105 0.50 12.32 28.19
N TYR A 106 -0.40 13.04 27.52
CA TYR A 106 -1.36 13.90 28.21
C TYR A 106 -2.43 13.13 28.98
N GLY A 107 -2.71 11.88 28.60
CA GLY A 107 -3.53 10.95 29.36
C GLY A 107 -2.90 10.60 30.71
N HIS A 108 -1.59 10.35 30.73
CA HIS A 108 -0.85 10.12 31.99
C HIS A 108 -0.85 11.35 32.89
N LYS A 109 -0.83 12.55 32.30
CA LYS A 109 -0.95 13.83 33.03
C LYS A 109 -2.39 14.19 33.40
N MET A 110 -3.37 13.33 33.13
CA MET A 110 -4.80 13.55 33.37
C MET A 110 -5.37 14.81 32.69
N GLN A 111 -4.73 15.30 31.62
CA GLN A 111 -5.10 16.55 30.93
C GLN A 111 -6.13 16.30 29.84
N LYS A 112 -7.40 16.10 30.23
CA LYS A 112 -8.53 15.76 29.33
C LYS A 112 -8.57 16.58 28.05
N LYS A 113 -8.51 17.92 28.14
CA LYS A 113 -8.64 18.81 26.97
C LYS A 113 -7.57 18.52 25.93
N LYS A 114 -6.33 18.24 26.36
CA LYS A 114 -5.23 17.92 25.45
C LYS A 114 -5.35 16.51 24.89
N VAL A 115 -5.79 15.53 25.70
CA VAL A 115 -6.08 14.19 25.20
C VAL A 115 -7.12 14.25 24.07
N VAL A 116 -8.20 15.00 24.27
CA VAL A 116 -9.24 15.20 23.23
C VAL A 116 -8.65 15.81 21.97
N LEU A 117 -7.84 16.86 22.08
CA LEU A 117 -7.21 17.50 20.92
C LEU A 117 -6.34 16.53 20.13
N TRP A 118 -5.37 15.90 20.79
CA TRP A 118 -4.39 15.03 20.13
C TRP A 118 -5.04 13.77 19.56
N LEU A 119 -5.97 13.17 20.29
CA LEU A 119 -6.72 12.00 19.82
C LEU A 119 -7.61 12.34 18.61
N SER A 120 -8.19 13.55 18.57
CA SER A 120 -8.96 14.01 17.40
C SER A 120 -8.07 14.17 16.17
N LEU A 121 -6.85 14.71 16.34
CA LEU A 121 -5.88 14.81 15.24
C LEU A 121 -5.44 13.43 14.73
N THR A 122 -5.28 12.45 15.62
CA THR A 122 -4.98 11.06 15.24
C THR A 122 -6.11 10.48 14.37
N ILE A 123 -7.37 10.67 14.78
CA ILE A 123 -8.54 10.20 14.04
C ILE A 123 -8.62 10.85 12.66
N ILE A 124 -8.39 12.17 12.57
CA ILE A 124 -8.38 12.88 11.30
C ILE A 124 -7.27 12.34 10.39
N GLY A 125 -6.06 12.12 10.91
CA GLY A 125 -4.97 11.52 10.15
C GLY A 125 -5.32 10.13 9.60
N GLY A 126 -5.87 9.26 10.45
CA GLY A 126 -6.32 7.92 10.05
C GLY A 126 -7.46 7.93 9.04
N ALA A 127 -8.45 8.81 9.20
CA ALA A 127 -9.56 8.95 8.26
C ALA A 127 -9.10 9.50 6.90
N THR A 128 -8.20 10.48 6.89
CA THR A 128 -7.59 11.00 5.66
C THR A 128 -6.81 9.90 4.94
N PHE A 129 -6.02 9.10 5.67
CA PHE A 129 -5.30 7.97 5.10
C PHE A 129 -6.25 6.95 4.43
N LEU A 130 -7.33 6.55 5.11
CA LEU A 130 -8.33 5.64 4.54
C LEU A 130 -9.01 6.23 3.29
N GLY A 131 -9.32 7.53 3.31
CA GLY A 131 -9.87 8.23 2.15
C GLY A 131 -8.91 8.25 0.97
N SER A 132 -7.62 8.49 1.23
CA SER A 132 -6.56 8.42 0.22
C SER A 132 -6.45 7.02 -0.38
N GLN A 133 -6.47 5.97 0.44
CA GLN A 133 -6.37 4.59 -0.04
C GLN A 133 -7.59 4.20 -0.89
N ALA A 134 -8.79 4.60 -0.48
CA ALA A 134 -10.01 4.33 -1.23
C ALA A 134 -10.02 5.06 -2.59
N TRP A 135 -9.50 6.30 -2.63
CA TRP A 135 -9.35 7.04 -3.88
C TRP A 135 -8.32 6.38 -4.81
N GLU A 136 -7.16 5.99 -4.27
CA GLU A 136 -6.12 5.29 -5.00
C GLU A 136 -6.66 3.99 -5.63
N TRP A 137 -7.33 3.17 -4.82
CA TRP A 137 -7.99 1.95 -5.31
C TRP A 137 -9.04 2.24 -6.39
N GLY A 138 -9.86 3.27 -6.20
CA GLY A 138 -10.83 3.70 -7.20
C GLY A 138 -10.14 3.99 -8.53
N HIS A 139 -9.06 4.77 -8.51
CA HIS A 139 -8.29 5.09 -9.70
C HIS A 139 -7.68 3.84 -10.36
N PHE A 140 -7.09 2.94 -9.57
CA PHE A 140 -6.56 1.66 -10.04
C PHE A 140 -7.62 0.77 -10.72
N ILE A 141 -8.82 0.71 -10.14
CA ILE A 141 -9.90 -0.15 -10.66
C ILE A 141 -10.47 0.41 -11.95
N HIS A 142 -10.57 1.72 -12.10
CA HIS A 142 -11.04 2.34 -13.35
C HIS A 142 -10.01 2.21 -14.46
N GLY A 143 -8.73 2.25 -14.11
CA GLY A 143 -7.63 2.17 -15.05
C GLY A 143 -7.37 3.47 -15.78
N ASP A 144 -6.14 3.60 -16.24
CA ASP A 144 -5.61 4.87 -16.71
C ASP A 144 -5.11 4.83 -18.16
N LYS A 145 -4.55 3.70 -18.58
CA LYS A 145 -3.92 3.54 -19.89
C LYS A 145 -4.55 2.43 -20.71
N GLY A 146 -5.08 1.39 -20.09
CA GLY A 146 -5.45 0.17 -20.78
C GLY A 146 -4.22 -0.60 -21.27
N ALA A 147 -4.35 -1.92 -21.32
CA ALA A 147 -3.28 -2.81 -21.75
C ALA A 147 -3.81 -3.97 -22.58
N ILE A 148 -2.90 -4.67 -23.26
CA ILE A 148 -3.17 -5.88 -24.02
C ILE A 148 -2.51 -7.04 -23.28
N GLN A 149 -3.29 -8.06 -22.95
CA GLN A 149 -2.74 -9.29 -22.39
C GLN A 149 -2.40 -10.27 -23.51
N LEU A 150 -1.24 -10.92 -23.39
CA LEU A 150 -0.78 -11.92 -24.34
C LEU A 150 -1.11 -13.33 -23.84
N ASN A 151 -1.43 -14.23 -24.77
CA ASN A 151 -1.85 -15.59 -24.47
C ASN A 151 -0.70 -16.46 -23.95
N ARG A 152 0.49 -16.32 -24.54
CA ARG A 152 1.59 -17.27 -24.32
C ARG A 152 2.25 -17.17 -22.94
N ASN A 153 2.50 -15.94 -22.49
CA ASN A 153 3.26 -15.66 -21.27
C ASN A 153 2.43 -14.88 -20.22
N LEU A 154 1.15 -14.62 -20.49
CA LEU A 154 0.30 -13.71 -19.69
C LEU A 154 0.92 -12.33 -19.46
N GLU A 155 1.89 -11.94 -20.30
CA GLU A 155 2.54 -10.64 -20.27
C GLU A 155 1.51 -9.57 -20.65
N VAL A 156 1.60 -8.44 -19.95
CA VAL A 156 0.73 -7.28 -20.15
C VAL A 156 1.55 -6.20 -20.86
N VAL A 157 1.13 -5.83 -22.06
CA VAL A 157 1.80 -4.83 -22.90
C VAL A 157 0.94 -3.60 -23.05
N HIS A 158 1.56 -2.44 -23.12
CA HIS A 158 0.87 -1.15 -23.21
C HIS A 158 0.99 -0.56 -24.59
N ILE A 159 0.05 0.31 -24.97
CA ILE A 159 0.17 1.09 -26.20
C ILE A 159 1.27 2.14 -26.05
N ALA A 160 2.10 2.27 -27.07
CA ALA A 160 3.09 3.32 -27.18
C ALA A 160 2.85 4.14 -28.44
N LYS A 161 3.36 5.37 -28.45
CA LYS A 161 3.25 6.31 -29.57
C LYS A 161 4.61 6.96 -29.82
N GLU A 162 4.90 7.22 -31.08
CA GLU A 162 6.05 8.04 -31.46
C GLU A 162 5.79 9.50 -31.09
N ASP A 163 6.70 10.09 -30.32
CA ASP A 163 6.71 11.50 -29.97
C ASP A 163 8.11 12.08 -30.11
N VAL A 164 8.21 13.40 -30.30
CA VAL A 164 9.49 14.08 -30.54
C VAL A 164 9.96 14.74 -29.24
N ILE A 165 10.82 14.05 -28.51
CA ILE A 165 11.45 14.58 -27.29
C ILE A 165 12.88 15.03 -27.63
N ASP A 166 13.23 16.27 -27.27
CA ASP A 166 14.55 16.86 -27.53
C ASP A 166 15.01 16.76 -29.00
N GLY A 167 14.07 16.82 -29.94
CA GLY A 167 14.34 16.75 -31.38
C GLY A 167 14.71 15.34 -31.88
N LYS A 168 14.45 14.29 -31.10
CA LYS A 168 14.61 12.89 -31.49
C LYS A 168 13.28 12.15 -31.43
N ASP A 169 12.99 11.39 -32.47
CA ASP A 169 11.84 10.48 -32.49
C ASP A 169 12.04 9.42 -31.41
N THR A 170 11.17 9.44 -30.41
CA THR A 170 11.24 8.58 -29.23
C THR A 170 9.86 7.98 -28.99
N MET A 171 9.82 6.69 -28.71
CA MET A 171 8.57 6.04 -28.32
C MET A 171 8.25 6.38 -26.86
N VAL A 172 7.04 6.89 -26.64
CA VAL A 172 6.51 7.21 -25.32
C VAL A 172 5.31 6.34 -25.01
N LEU A 173 5.08 6.10 -23.72
CA LEU A 173 3.91 5.40 -23.25
C LEU A 173 2.65 6.22 -23.59
N SER A 174 1.69 5.57 -24.24
CA SER A 174 0.38 6.13 -24.59
C SER A 174 -0.71 5.24 -23.97
N SER A 175 -1.95 5.38 -24.42
CA SER A 175 -3.10 4.65 -23.91
C SER A 175 -3.93 4.04 -25.03
N VAL A 176 -4.65 2.98 -24.71
CA VAL A 176 -5.69 2.40 -25.58
C VAL A 176 -6.75 3.45 -25.90
N TYR A 177 -7.07 4.33 -24.94
CA TYR A 177 -8.03 5.42 -25.14
C TYR A 177 -7.58 6.40 -26.23
N GLU A 178 -6.31 6.81 -26.24
CA GLU A 178 -5.76 7.71 -27.28
C GLU A 178 -5.73 7.04 -28.65
N LEU A 179 -5.33 5.76 -28.70
CA LEU A 179 -5.36 4.97 -29.94
C LEU A 179 -6.78 4.88 -30.52
N MET A 180 -7.76 4.62 -29.65
CA MET A 180 -9.17 4.50 -30.00
C MET A 180 -9.89 5.84 -30.18
N ASN A 181 -9.23 6.97 -29.90
CA ASN A 181 -9.83 8.30 -29.84
C ASN A 181 -11.09 8.34 -28.96
N ALA A 182 -11.00 7.69 -27.79
CA ALA A 182 -12.06 7.53 -26.82
C ALA A 182 -11.78 8.33 -25.53
N ASP A 183 -12.83 8.67 -24.80
CA ASP A 183 -12.71 9.35 -23.51
C ASP A 183 -12.29 8.35 -22.42
N LYS A 184 -11.20 8.66 -21.71
CA LYS A 184 -10.67 7.82 -20.63
C LYS A 184 -11.66 7.63 -19.48
N TYR A 185 -12.57 8.57 -19.26
CA TYR A 185 -13.57 8.49 -18.18
C TYR A 185 -14.87 7.80 -18.60
N GLY A 186 -14.98 7.39 -19.87
CA GLY A 186 -16.13 6.67 -20.38
C GLY A 186 -16.09 5.18 -20.05
N HIS A 187 -17.26 4.55 -19.93
CA HIS A 187 -17.35 3.09 -19.91
C HIS A 187 -17.17 2.55 -21.33
N HIS A 188 -16.02 1.92 -21.57
CA HIS A 188 -15.66 1.34 -22.87
C HIS A 188 -15.48 -0.17 -22.76
N ASP A 189 -15.94 -0.89 -23.79
CA ASP A 189 -15.68 -2.30 -23.99
C ASP A 189 -15.04 -2.46 -25.38
N PHE A 190 -13.71 -2.57 -25.40
CA PHE A 190 -12.95 -2.67 -26.64
C PHE A 190 -12.64 -4.13 -26.95
N SER A 191 -13.07 -4.59 -28.12
CA SER A 191 -12.60 -5.88 -28.66
C SER A 191 -11.14 -5.77 -29.08
N ILE A 192 -10.39 -6.85 -28.88
CA ILE A 192 -9.00 -6.97 -29.33
C ILE A 192 -8.87 -6.71 -30.83
N ASP A 193 -9.79 -7.24 -31.65
CA ASP A 193 -9.77 -7.07 -33.09
C ASP A 193 -9.87 -5.59 -33.50
N THR A 194 -10.72 -4.83 -32.81
CA THR A 194 -10.89 -3.40 -33.06
C THR A 194 -9.62 -2.62 -32.74
N VAL A 195 -8.99 -2.93 -31.61
CA VAL A 195 -7.73 -2.29 -31.20
C VAL A 195 -6.60 -2.62 -32.16
N LEU A 196 -6.47 -3.89 -32.57
CA LEU A 196 -5.45 -4.32 -33.52
C LEU A 196 -5.65 -3.68 -34.90
N ASN A 197 -6.90 -3.52 -35.36
CA ASN A 197 -7.19 -2.82 -36.61
C ASN A 197 -6.80 -1.34 -36.54
N GLN A 198 -7.14 -0.65 -35.44
CA GLN A 198 -6.71 0.74 -35.24
C GLN A 198 -5.19 0.87 -35.13
N LEU A 199 -4.52 -0.10 -34.52
CA LEU A 199 -3.06 -0.14 -34.44
C LEU A 199 -2.41 -0.33 -35.83
N ARG A 200 -3.04 -1.10 -36.73
CA ARG A 200 -2.58 -1.23 -38.13
C ARG A 200 -2.78 0.07 -38.93
N GLU A 201 -3.88 0.78 -38.70
CA GLU A 201 -4.21 2.01 -39.41
C GLU A 201 -3.34 3.20 -38.99
N ARG A 202 -2.76 3.16 -37.78
CA ARG A 202 -1.95 4.24 -37.21
C ARG A 202 -0.49 3.80 -37.01
N PRO A 203 0.38 3.96 -38.02
CA PRO A 203 1.77 3.47 -37.96
C PRO A 203 2.64 4.20 -36.93
N SER A 204 2.21 5.37 -36.44
CA SER A 204 2.89 6.10 -35.35
C SER A 204 2.70 5.47 -33.97
N PHE A 205 1.86 4.42 -33.85
CA PHE A 205 1.63 3.70 -32.61
C PHE A 205 2.31 2.33 -32.65
N GLY A 206 2.76 1.88 -31.50
CA GLY A 206 3.33 0.55 -31.30
C GLY A 206 2.97 0.04 -29.92
N ILE A 207 3.82 -0.82 -29.37
CA ILE A 207 3.66 -1.33 -28.00
C ILE A 207 4.89 -1.09 -27.16
N ARG A 208 4.65 -1.11 -25.85
CA ARG A 208 5.67 -1.17 -24.82
C ARG A 208 5.51 -2.47 -24.04
N LEU A 209 6.59 -3.23 -23.95
CA LEU A 209 6.67 -4.49 -23.23
C LEU A 209 6.79 -4.26 -21.71
N ALA A 210 6.59 -5.31 -20.91
CA ALA A 210 6.66 -5.20 -19.45
C ALA A 210 8.06 -4.78 -18.94
N ASN A 211 9.11 -5.13 -19.68
CA ASN A 211 10.49 -4.73 -19.40
C ASN A 211 10.83 -3.29 -19.84
N LYS A 212 9.83 -2.49 -20.23
CA LYS A 212 9.96 -1.11 -20.72
C LYS A 212 10.55 -0.96 -22.11
N ASP A 213 10.83 -2.05 -22.83
CA ASP A 213 11.26 -1.97 -24.22
C ASP A 213 10.10 -1.52 -25.10
N TYR A 214 10.38 -0.58 -25.98
CA TYR A 214 9.43 -0.12 -26.98
C TYR A 214 9.62 -0.88 -28.29
N LYS A 215 8.51 -1.18 -28.94
CA LYS A 215 8.44 -1.79 -30.26
C LYS A 215 7.69 -0.86 -31.18
N SER A 216 8.29 -0.57 -32.33
CA SER A 216 7.65 0.16 -33.43
C SER A 216 6.44 -0.61 -33.95
N ASN A 217 5.61 0.01 -34.78
CA ASN A 217 4.41 -0.62 -35.32
C ASN A 217 4.70 -1.94 -36.04
N LEU A 218 5.77 -1.99 -36.85
CA LEU A 218 6.16 -3.20 -37.59
C LEU A 218 6.60 -4.32 -36.63
N GLU A 219 7.50 -4.02 -35.71
CA GLU A 219 7.99 -4.99 -34.73
C GLU A 219 6.89 -5.47 -33.77
N THR A 220 5.87 -4.63 -33.53
CA THR A 220 4.69 -4.97 -32.73
C THR A 220 3.95 -6.15 -33.35
N PHE A 221 3.70 -6.11 -34.66
CA PHE A 221 2.99 -7.19 -35.34
C PHE A 221 3.84 -8.46 -35.47
N GLU A 222 5.14 -8.33 -35.70
CA GLU A 222 6.07 -9.48 -35.64
C GLU A 222 6.04 -10.14 -34.25
N TYR A 223 5.99 -9.34 -33.19
CA TYR A 223 5.90 -9.84 -31.84
C TYR A 223 4.54 -10.51 -31.54
N PHE A 224 3.44 -9.91 -32.00
CA PHE A 224 2.10 -10.49 -31.86
C PHE A 224 1.90 -11.82 -32.60
N GLU A 225 2.61 -12.04 -33.70
CA GLU A 225 2.63 -13.35 -34.37
C GLU A 225 3.20 -14.47 -33.48
N THR A 226 4.09 -14.12 -32.53
CA THR A 226 4.74 -15.11 -31.64
C THR A 226 4.06 -15.27 -30.28
N SER A 227 3.47 -14.20 -29.75
CA SER A 227 2.93 -14.15 -28.38
C SER A 227 1.41 -14.19 -28.30
N GLU A 228 0.73 -13.94 -29.43
CA GLU A 228 -0.73 -13.93 -29.61
C GLU A 228 -1.48 -13.00 -28.63
N PRO A 229 -2.04 -11.87 -29.08
CA PRO A 229 -2.86 -11.02 -28.23
C PRO A 229 -4.16 -11.74 -27.84
N LEU A 230 -4.45 -11.82 -26.54
CA LEU A 230 -5.60 -12.53 -25.99
C LEU A 230 -6.79 -11.58 -25.80
N GLU A 231 -6.61 -10.54 -24.99
CA GLU A 231 -7.68 -9.60 -24.64
C GLU A 231 -7.17 -8.22 -24.26
N ILE A 232 -8.08 -7.24 -24.29
CA ILE A 232 -7.85 -5.89 -23.75
C ILE A 232 -8.23 -5.87 -22.28
N ILE A 233 -7.34 -5.31 -21.46
CA ILE A 233 -7.56 -5.04 -20.05
C ILE A 233 -7.70 -3.54 -19.87
N LEU A 234 -8.75 -3.12 -19.18
CA LEU A 234 -8.95 -1.75 -18.73
C LEU A 234 -9.04 -1.78 -17.20
N GLY A 235 -8.09 -1.15 -16.53
CA GLY A 235 -7.99 -1.10 -15.07
C GLY A 235 -7.50 -2.38 -14.42
N ALA A 236 -7.61 -2.40 -13.10
CA ALA A 236 -7.09 -3.46 -12.26
C ALA A 236 -8.14 -4.04 -11.31
N GLY A 237 -8.09 -5.36 -11.16
CA GLY A 237 -8.90 -6.12 -10.22
C GLY A 237 -8.30 -7.51 -10.00
N LEU A 238 -9.10 -8.39 -9.40
CA LEU A 238 -8.66 -9.74 -9.00
C LEU A 238 -8.51 -10.74 -10.17
N LYS A 239 -8.95 -10.36 -11.37
CA LYS A 239 -8.92 -11.24 -12.55
C LYS A 239 -8.14 -10.65 -13.71
N LYS A 240 -8.11 -9.33 -13.80
CA LYS A 240 -7.50 -8.58 -14.89
C LYS A 240 -6.73 -7.43 -14.26
N ASN A 241 -5.52 -7.20 -14.75
CA ASN A 241 -4.66 -6.16 -14.22
C ASN A 241 -3.89 -5.51 -15.36
N GLU A 242 -4.16 -4.23 -15.64
CA GLU A 242 -3.40 -3.50 -16.66
C GLU A 242 -1.97 -3.18 -16.21
N TYR A 243 -1.70 -3.11 -14.91
CA TYR A 243 -0.40 -2.69 -14.39
C TYR A 243 0.64 -3.80 -14.37
N GLY A 244 0.27 -5.06 -14.56
CA GLY A 244 1.19 -6.19 -14.54
C GLY A 244 0.48 -7.52 -14.41
N THR A 245 1.17 -8.53 -13.87
CA THR A 245 0.59 -9.86 -13.69
C THR A 245 -0.64 -9.84 -12.77
N GLN A 246 -1.53 -10.83 -12.93
CA GLN A 246 -2.69 -10.99 -12.04
C GLN A 246 -2.26 -11.13 -10.57
N ASP A 247 -1.18 -11.89 -10.32
CA ASP A 247 -0.64 -12.12 -8.98
C ASP A 247 -0.25 -10.82 -8.26
N PHE A 248 0.25 -9.81 -9.01
CA PHE A 248 0.53 -8.49 -8.44
C PHE A 248 -0.75 -7.83 -7.93
N GLY A 249 -1.81 -7.82 -8.75
CA GLY A 249 -3.10 -7.24 -8.36
C GLY A 249 -3.69 -7.94 -7.14
N ASP A 250 -3.67 -9.28 -7.14
CA ASP A 250 -4.17 -10.10 -6.03
C ASP A 250 -3.41 -9.80 -4.73
N CYS A 251 -2.07 -9.77 -4.77
CA CYS A 251 -1.25 -9.42 -3.61
C CYS A 251 -1.48 -7.97 -3.16
N PHE A 252 -1.55 -7.02 -4.10
CA PHE A 252 -1.74 -5.60 -3.81
C PHE A 252 -3.07 -5.35 -3.09
N PHE A 253 -4.20 -5.75 -3.70
CA PHE A 253 -5.52 -5.51 -3.12
C PHE A 253 -5.73 -6.29 -1.82
N PHE A 254 -5.22 -7.51 -1.72
CA PHE A 254 -5.38 -8.30 -0.50
C PHE A 254 -4.57 -7.74 0.67
N ILE A 255 -3.28 -7.46 0.49
CA ILE A 255 -2.41 -6.99 1.58
C ILE A 255 -2.78 -5.57 2.00
N THR A 256 -2.93 -4.66 1.05
CA THR A 256 -3.33 -3.27 1.36
C THR A 256 -4.76 -3.19 1.87
N GLY A 257 -5.66 -4.08 1.42
CA GLY A 257 -7.04 -4.17 1.90
C GLY A 257 -7.13 -4.71 3.32
N PHE A 258 -6.38 -5.77 3.64
CA PHE A 258 -6.30 -6.32 4.99
C PHE A 258 -5.70 -5.28 5.96
N HIS A 259 -4.67 -4.56 5.54
CA HIS A 259 -4.15 -3.41 6.29
C HIS A 259 -5.20 -2.30 6.46
N GLY A 260 -5.88 -1.91 5.38
CA GLY A 260 -6.95 -0.91 5.41
C GLY A 260 -8.07 -1.29 6.39
N PHE A 261 -8.42 -2.57 6.50
CA PHE A 261 -9.35 -3.06 7.51
C PHE A 261 -8.84 -2.84 8.95
N HIS A 262 -7.55 -3.06 9.21
CA HIS A 262 -6.95 -2.78 10.53
C HIS A 262 -7.01 -1.28 10.84
N VAL A 263 -6.63 -0.43 9.90
CA VAL A 263 -6.72 1.04 10.07
C VAL A 263 -8.17 1.46 10.30
N PHE A 264 -9.12 0.95 9.52
CA PHE A 264 -10.55 1.24 9.66
C PHE A 264 -11.08 0.86 11.05
N SER A 265 -10.79 -0.37 11.51
CA SER A 265 -11.17 -0.80 12.85
C SER A 265 -10.48 0.04 13.94
N GLY A 266 -9.21 0.42 13.74
CA GLY A 266 -8.47 1.32 14.60
C GLY A 266 -9.12 2.70 14.72
N VAL A 267 -9.55 3.29 13.60
CA VAL A 267 -10.25 4.59 13.58
C VAL A 267 -11.56 4.49 14.36
N ILE A 268 -12.34 3.41 14.17
CA ILE A 268 -13.57 3.17 14.94
C ILE A 268 -13.28 3.10 16.44
N ILE A 269 -12.25 2.33 16.83
CA ILE A 269 -11.86 2.21 18.24
C ILE A 269 -11.42 3.57 18.80
N LEU A 270 -10.62 4.34 18.06
CA LEU A 270 -10.20 5.69 18.46
C LEU A 270 -11.41 6.63 18.66
N ILE A 271 -12.41 6.57 17.77
CA ILE A 271 -13.65 7.34 17.92
C ILE A 271 -14.40 6.94 19.21
N VAL A 272 -14.52 5.65 19.49
CA VAL A 272 -15.15 5.16 20.73
C VAL A 272 -14.39 5.65 21.97
N ILE A 273 -13.05 5.59 21.95
CA ILE A 273 -12.22 6.12 23.04
C ILE A 273 -12.40 7.63 23.17
N LEU A 274 -12.42 8.39 22.08
CA LEU A 274 -12.63 9.83 22.10
C LEU A 274 -13.96 10.19 22.77
N ILE A 275 -15.05 9.51 22.40
CA ILE A 275 -16.36 9.69 23.02
C ILE A 275 -16.27 9.41 24.53
N ASN A 276 -15.57 8.36 24.95
CA ASN A 276 -15.38 8.02 26.36
C ASN A 276 -14.53 9.05 27.13
N VAL A 277 -13.50 9.62 26.50
CA VAL A 277 -12.71 10.73 27.06
C VAL A 277 -13.61 11.96 27.24
N ILE A 278 -14.41 12.31 26.24
CA ILE A 278 -15.33 13.46 26.29
C ILE A 278 -16.37 13.28 27.41
N LYS A 279 -16.93 12.07 27.57
CA LYS A 279 -17.84 11.73 28.69
C LYS A 279 -17.17 11.74 30.07
N GLY A 280 -15.84 11.81 30.13
CA GLY A 280 -15.07 11.84 31.37
C GLY A 280 -14.96 10.49 32.06
N THR A 281 -15.22 9.39 31.34
CA THR A 281 -15.17 8.02 31.88
C THR A 281 -13.80 7.72 32.50
N TYR A 282 -12.71 8.15 31.85
CA TYR A 282 -11.33 7.91 32.33
C TYR A 282 -10.92 8.82 33.49
N GLN A 283 -11.47 10.04 33.59
CA GLN A 283 -11.32 10.85 34.81
C GLN A 283 -11.95 10.14 36.02
N ARG A 284 -13.14 9.56 35.86
CA ARG A 284 -13.83 8.83 36.94
C ARG A 284 -13.10 7.56 37.36
N ARG A 285 -12.43 6.88 36.42
CA ARG A 285 -11.61 5.69 36.69
C ARG A 285 -10.25 6.02 37.29
N GLY A 286 -9.76 7.26 37.15
CA GLY A 286 -8.46 7.70 37.67
C GLY A 286 -7.25 7.29 36.82
N HIS A 287 -7.44 6.63 35.68
CA HIS A 287 -6.36 6.23 34.78
C HIS A 287 -6.80 6.22 33.30
N TYR A 288 -5.85 6.48 32.40
CA TYR A 288 -6.03 6.53 30.94
C TYR A 288 -5.47 5.29 30.21
N GLU A 289 -5.34 4.16 30.91
CA GLU A 289 -4.71 2.93 30.39
C GLU A 289 -5.37 2.39 29.10
N MET A 290 -6.66 2.68 28.87
CA MET A 290 -7.32 2.30 27.62
C MET A 290 -6.80 3.10 26.41
N VAL A 291 -6.46 4.38 26.59
CA VAL A 291 -5.85 5.20 25.54
C VAL A 291 -4.47 4.66 25.19
N GLU A 292 -3.71 4.18 26.19
CA GLU A 292 -2.41 3.56 25.99
C GLU A 292 -2.51 2.25 25.19
N LYS A 293 -3.44 1.35 25.55
CA LYS A 293 -3.65 0.07 24.83
C LYS A 293 -4.02 0.30 23.36
N VAL A 294 -4.94 1.24 23.11
CA VAL A 294 -5.34 1.60 21.75
C VAL A 294 -4.20 2.32 21.01
N GLY A 295 -3.37 3.08 21.73
CA GLY A 295 -2.15 3.67 21.17
C GLY A 295 -1.17 2.62 20.68
N LEU A 296 -0.94 1.56 21.46
CA LEU A 296 -0.09 0.44 21.04
C LEU A 296 -0.61 -0.23 19.75
N TYR A 297 -1.93 -0.42 19.63
CA TYR A 297 -2.55 -0.91 18.40
C TYR A 297 -2.29 0.03 17.22
N TRP A 298 -2.55 1.32 17.41
CA TRP A 298 -2.39 2.32 16.36
C TRP A 298 -0.95 2.42 15.84
N HIS A 299 0.03 2.41 16.76
CA HIS A 299 1.45 2.39 16.41
C HIS A 299 1.86 1.11 15.67
N PHE A 300 1.29 -0.03 16.06
CA PHE A 300 1.56 -1.28 15.36
C PHE A 300 1.04 -1.23 13.92
N VAL A 301 -0.19 -0.75 13.72
CA VAL A 301 -0.78 -0.62 12.38
C VAL A 301 0.08 0.31 11.52
N ASP A 302 0.49 1.46 12.04
CA ASP A 302 1.41 2.40 11.36
C ASP A 302 2.76 1.75 11.00
N LEU A 303 3.36 0.99 11.92
CA LEU A 303 4.60 0.25 11.66
C LEU A 303 4.43 -0.77 10.53
N VAL A 304 3.33 -1.53 10.52
CA VAL A 304 3.03 -2.48 9.43
C VAL A 304 2.93 -1.74 8.09
N TRP A 305 2.30 -0.56 8.08
CA TRP A 305 2.20 0.24 6.85
C TRP A 305 3.58 0.62 6.30
N VAL A 306 4.52 1.02 7.15
CA VAL A 306 5.89 1.37 6.70
C VAL A 306 6.55 0.20 5.97
N PHE A 307 6.34 -1.04 6.42
CA PHE A 307 6.83 -2.23 5.71
C PHE A 307 6.10 -2.46 4.40
N VAL A 308 4.76 -2.41 4.39
CA VAL A 308 3.96 -2.55 3.17
C VAL A 308 4.37 -1.50 2.14
N PHE A 309 4.50 -0.24 2.57
CA PHE A 309 4.96 0.88 1.75
C PHE A 309 6.33 0.58 1.13
N THR A 310 7.29 0.11 1.94
CA THR A 310 8.64 -0.21 1.45
C THR A 310 8.63 -1.30 0.37
N PHE A 311 7.90 -2.40 0.57
CA PHE A 311 7.92 -3.54 -0.36
C PHE A 311 7.10 -3.33 -1.65
N PHE A 312 6.05 -2.50 -1.61
CA PHE A 312 5.19 -2.24 -2.78
C PHE A 312 5.59 -0.99 -3.56
N TYR A 313 6.12 0.03 -2.89
CA TYR A 313 6.30 1.34 -3.50
C TYR A 313 7.75 1.76 -3.68
N LEU A 314 8.70 1.17 -2.93
CA LEU A 314 10.12 1.54 -3.00
C LEU A 314 11.01 0.43 -3.57
N VAL A 315 10.80 -0.81 -3.15
CA VAL A 315 11.65 -1.96 -3.52
C VAL A 315 11.16 -2.60 -4.79
#